data_AF-W7E0X6-F1
#
_entry.id   AF-W7E0X6-F1
#
_cell.length_a   1.000
_cell.length_b   1.000
_cell.length_c   1.000
_cell.angle_alpha   90.00
_cell.angle_beta   90.00
_cell.angle_gamma   90.00
#
_symmetry.space_group_name_H-M   'P 1'
#
loop_
_entity.id
_entity.type
_entity.pdbx_description
1 polymer ?
#
loop_
_entity_poly.entity_id
_entity_poly.type
_entity_poly.pdbx_seq_one_letter_code
_entity_poly.pdbx_strand_id
1 'polypeptide(L)'
;MKTFFNNSYGKDEYLDVYPTDEIIQEVETELGYKLPASYIYLMRHAQNGGIPFKESFPANEATSWAEDSIAITGIMGLGRLAACSLCGEFSSEFWESEWGYPKIGVSICDCPSAGHDMIFLDYRECGPDGEPSVVHVDQEANYKITFLAQNFERFIMGLYHNEF
;
A
#
# COMPACT_ATOMS: atom_id res chain seq x y z
N MET A 1 11.34 -19.74 10.38
CA MET A 1 11.08 -18.28 10.47
C MET A 1 9.81 -18.04 9.68
N LYS A 2 8.71 -17.57 10.30
CA LYS A 2 7.52 -17.20 9.52
C LYS A 2 7.90 -15.95 8.71
N THR A 3 7.75 -16.01 7.40
CA THR A 3 7.90 -14.85 6.52
C THR A 3 6.82 -13.81 6.87
N PHE A 4 7.05 -12.53 6.59
CA PHE A 4 6.03 -11.48 6.79
C PHE A 4 4.82 -11.72 5.89
N PHE A 5 5.07 -12.19 4.66
CA PHE A 5 4.06 -12.56 3.69
C PHE A 5 3.58 -14.00 3.85
N ASN A 6 2.30 -14.19 3.59
CA ASN A 6 1.62 -15.46 3.56
C ASN A 6 1.74 -16.10 2.18
N ASN A 7 2.60 -17.12 2.09
CA ASN A 7 2.90 -17.81 0.84
C ASN A 7 1.99 -19.01 0.56
N SER A 8 1.01 -19.31 1.43
CA SER A 8 0.07 -20.42 1.20
C SER A 8 -1.07 -20.06 0.24
N TYR A 9 -1.33 -18.76 0.05
CA TYR A 9 -2.33 -18.21 -0.87
C TYR A 9 -1.65 -17.21 -1.80
N GLY A 10 -0.66 -17.66 -2.57
CA GLY A 10 0.01 -16.81 -3.55
C GLY A 10 -0.92 -16.46 -4.70
N LYS A 11 -1.56 -15.30 -4.66
CA LYS A 11 -2.14 -14.71 -5.87
C LYS A 11 -0.99 -14.07 -6.65
N ASP A 12 -0.81 -14.51 -7.89
CA ASP A 12 0.19 -13.98 -8.82
C ASP A 12 0.04 -12.46 -9.08
N GLU A 13 -1.12 -11.87 -8.76
CA GLU A 13 -1.44 -10.47 -9.03
C GLU A 13 -0.59 -9.45 -8.27
N TYR A 14 0.00 -9.84 -7.12
CA TYR A 14 0.85 -8.96 -6.30
C TYR A 14 2.35 -9.25 -6.41
N LEU A 15 2.72 -10.42 -6.93
CA LEU A 15 4.10 -10.90 -6.85
C LEU A 15 4.91 -10.42 -8.06
N ASP A 16 5.87 -9.55 -7.81
CA ASP A 16 6.82 -9.09 -8.83
C ASP A 16 8.23 -9.69 -8.60
N VAL A 17 9.11 -9.52 -9.57
CA VAL A 17 10.53 -9.91 -9.44
C VAL A 17 11.22 -9.05 -8.38
N TYR A 18 12.21 -9.59 -7.67
CA TYR A 18 12.94 -8.80 -6.68
C TYR A 18 13.56 -7.55 -7.33
N PRO A 19 13.36 -6.36 -6.73
CA PRO A 19 13.70 -5.12 -7.39
C PRO A 19 15.21 -4.87 -7.30
N THR A 20 15.81 -4.51 -8.43
CA THR A 20 17.17 -3.97 -8.49
C THR A 20 17.16 -2.47 -8.21
N ASP A 21 18.34 -1.85 -8.08
CA ASP A 21 18.44 -0.41 -7.89
C ASP A 21 17.89 0.34 -9.12
N GLU A 22 18.03 -0.23 -10.32
CA GLU A 22 17.46 0.31 -11.56
C GLU A 22 15.92 0.28 -11.53
N ILE A 23 15.32 -0.84 -11.12
CA ILE A 23 13.84 -0.94 -11.01
C ILE A 23 13.32 0.08 -10.00
N ILE A 24 14.00 0.25 -8.86
CA ILE A 24 13.62 1.25 -7.86
C ILE A 24 13.68 2.65 -8.46
N GLN A 25 14.76 2.98 -9.17
CA GLN A 25 14.92 4.29 -9.79
C GLN A 25 13.85 4.55 -10.87
N GLU A 26 13.54 3.56 -11.69
CA GLU A 26 12.48 3.65 -12.71
C GLU A 26 11.11 3.91 -12.08
N VAL A 27 10.74 3.13 -11.04
CA VAL A 27 9.48 3.28 -10.31
C VAL A 27 9.38 4.66 -9.66
N GLU A 28 10.41 5.12 -8.95
CA GLU A 28 10.40 6.48 -8.35
C GLU A 28 10.29 7.58 -9.41
N THR A 29 10.93 7.40 -10.57
CA THR A 29 10.88 8.36 -11.68
C THR A 29 9.49 8.43 -12.29
N GLU A 30 8.85 7.27 -12.50
CA GLU A 30 7.49 7.16 -13.07
C GLU A 30 6.43 7.71 -12.12
N LEU A 31 6.53 7.39 -10.83
CA LEU A 31 5.62 7.90 -9.80
C LEU A 31 5.85 9.39 -9.52
N GLY A 32 7.08 9.89 -9.69
CA GLY A 32 7.47 11.24 -9.30
C GLY A 32 7.63 11.41 -7.78
N TYR A 33 7.81 10.31 -7.04
CA TYR A 33 7.93 10.27 -5.59
C TYR A 33 9.14 9.44 -5.17
N LYS A 34 9.84 9.89 -4.12
CA LYS A 34 10.80 9.07 -3.38
C LYS A 34 10.05 8.13 -2.45
N LEU A 35 10.30 6.83 -2.59
CA LEU A 35 9.62 5.83 -1.77
C LEU A 35 10.27 5.72 -0.39
N PRO A 36 9.49 5.41 0.67
CA PRO A 36 10.05 5.18 2.00
C PRO A 36 11.14 4.11 1.96
N ALA A 37 12.26 4.36 2.63
CA ALA A 37 13.37 3.39 2.69
C ALA A 37 12.92 2.05 3.29
N SER A 38 11.99 2.08 4.25
CA SER A 38 11.39 0.90 4.87
C SER A 38 10.52 0.09 3.90
N TYR A 39 9.87 0.75 2.92
CA TYR A 39 9.10 0.10 1.86
C TYR A 39 10.04 -0.67 0.93
N ILE A 40 11.07 0.01 0.42
CA ILE A 40 12.09 -0.61 -0.43
C ILE A 40 12.75 -1.78 0.29
N TYR A 41 13.09 -1.63 1.57
CA TYR A 41 13.69 -2.69 2.38
C TYR A 41 12.80 -3.94 2.45
N LEU A 42 11.50 -3.76 2.72
CA LEU A 42 10.54 -4.87 2.77
C LEU A 42 10.50 -5.62 1.43
N MET A 43 10.43 -4.88 0.32
CA MET A 43 10.33 -5.45 -1.02
C MET A 43 11.60 -6.18 -1.47
N ARG A 44 12.78 -5.70 -1.07
CA ARG A 44 14.06 -6.35 -1.39
C ARG A 44 14.32 -7.60 -0.57
N HIS A 45 13.93 -7.61 0.70
CA HIS A 45 14.43 -8.61 1.66
C HIS A 45 13.39 -9.60 2.15
N ALA A 46 12.10 -9.28 2.06
CA ALA A 46 11.03 -10.20 2.45
C ALA A 46 10.35 -10.80 1.22
N GLN A 47 9.74 -9.96 0.39
CA GLN A 47 9.09 -10.33 -0.88
C GLN A 47 8.67 -9.05 -1.59
N ASN A 48 8.76 -9.01 -2.92
CA ASN A 48 8.34 -7.85 -3.68
C ASN A 48 6.83 -7.89 -3.99
N GLY A 49 6.05 -7.42 -3.01
CA GLY A 49 4.60 -7.49 -2.99
C GLY A 49 4.08 -8.81 -2.43
N GLY A 50 2.79 -8.83 -2.07
CA GLY A 50 2.10 -10.03 -1.62
C GLY A 50 1.09 -9.81 -0.50
N ILE A 51 0.49 -10.91 -0.05
CA ILE A 51 -0.51 -10.94 1.03
C ILE A 51 0.22 -11.05 2.37
N PRO A 52 0.05 -10.13 3.33
CA PRO A 52 0.69 -10.23 4.64
C PRO A 52 -0.01 -11.27 5.53
N PHE A 53 0.70 -11.83 6.52
CA PHE A 53 0.07 -12.66 7.57
C PHE A 53 -0.74 -11.85 8.59
N LYS A 54 -0.45 -10.57 8.70
CA LYS A 54 -1.10 -9.62 9.59
C LYS A 54 -1.73 -8.56 8.70
N GLU A 55 -3.04 -8.51 8.73
CA GLU A 55 -3.86 -7.87 7.71
C GLU A 55 -4.71 -6.73 8.29
N SER A 56 -4.69 -6.51 9.60
CA SER A 56 -5.48 -5.45 10.24
C SER A 56 -4.59 -4.41 10.89
N PHE A 57 -5.06 -3.16 10.90
CA PHE A 57 -4.39 -2.02 11.53
C PHE A 57 -5.41 -1.20 12.34
N PRO A 58 -5.08 -0.70 13.54
CA PRO A 58 -6.01 0.10 14.32
C PRO A 58 -6.25 1.47 13.67
N ALA A 59 -7.51 1.89 13.60
CA ALA A 59 -7.93 3.20 13.11
C ALA A 59 -8.56 4.00 14.25
N ASN A 60 -8.22 5.28 14.35
CA ASN A 60 -8.76 6.15 15.41
C ASN A 60 -10.18 6.65 15.10
N GLU A 61 -10.69 6.37 13.90
CA GLU A 61 -12.01 6.77 13.45
C GLU A 61 -12.69 5.58 12.77
N ALA A 62 -14.01 5.52 12.90
CA ALA A 62 -14.82 4.55 12.19
C ALA A 62 -14.66 4.74 10.67
N THR A 63 -14.49 3.61 10.00
CA THR A 63 -14.53 3.47 8.55
C THR A 63 -15.89 2.91 8.13
N SER A 64 -16.14 2.80 6.83
CA SER A 64 -17.33 2.12 6.31
C SER A 64 -17.46 0.66 6.76
N TRP A 65 -16.35 0.02 7.16
CA TRP A 65 -16.31 -1.41 7.41
C TRP A 65 -16.11 -1.79 8.89
N ALA A 66 -15.43 -0.98 9.70
CA ALA A 66 -15.25 -1.21 11.14
C ALA A 66 -15.21 0.07 11.98
N GLU A 67 -15.47 -0.08 13.27
CA GLU A 67 -15.50 1.04 14.23
C GLU A 67 -14.09 1.59 14.54
N ASP A 68 -13.06 0.74 14.55
CA ASP A 68 -11.75 1.07 15.11
C ASP A 68 -10.56 0.44 14.37
N SER A 69 -10.74 -0.02 13.13
CA SER A 69 -9.66 -0.63 12.34
C SER A 69 -9.76 -0.36 10.83
N ILE A 70 -8.66 -0.61 10.10
CA ILE A 70 -8.62 -0.96 8.66
C ILE A 70 -8.14 -2.40 8.41
N ALA A 71 -8.49 -2.98 7.26
CA ALA A 71 -7.98 -4.28 6.81
C ALA A 71 -7.35 -4.14 5.42
N ILE A 72 -6.25 -4.85 5.17
CA ILE A 72 -5.56 -4.91 3.88
C ILE A 72 -5.58 -6.34 3.35
N THR A 73 -5.72 -6.49 2.04
CA THR A 73 -5.67 -7.80 1.36
C THR A 73 -4.26 -8.10 0.84
N GLY A 74 -3.58 -7.07 0.34
CA GLY A 74 -2.27 -7.24 -0.30
C GLY A 74 -1.50 -5.94 -0.29
N ILE A 75 -0.18 -6.07 -0.25
CA ILE A 75 0.76 -4.96 -0.38
C ILE A 75 1.34 -5.02 -1.78
N MET A 76 1.30 -3.89 -2.46
CA MET A 76 1.78 -3.75 -3.83
C MET A 76 3.30 -3.93 -3.90
N GLY A 77 3.80 -4.49 -5.01
CA GLY A 77 5.24 -4.65 -5.26
C GLY A 77 5.83 -3.47 -6.03
N LEU A 78 7.15 -3.32 -5.99
CA LEU A 78 7.92 -2.44 -6.86
C LEU A 78 8.02 -3.05 -8.26
N GLY A 79 7.72 -2.28 -9.30
CA GLY A 79 7.84 -2.72 -10.68
C GLY A 79 6.51 -2.67 -11.41
N ARG A 80 6.35 -3.55 -12.41
CA ARG A 80 5.26 -3.47 -13.39
C ARG A 80 4.76 -4.81 -13.92
N LEU A 81 5.37 -5.93 -13.51
CA LEU A 81 5.03 -7.23 -14.07
C LEU A 81 3.75 -7.77 -13.45
N ALA A 82 3.58 -7.57 -12.13
CA ALA A 82 2.35 -7.92 -11.45
C ALA A 82 1.29 -6.83 -11.70
N ALA A 83 0.02 -7.24 -11.83
CA ALA A 83 -1.08 -6.31 -12.07
C ALA A 83 -1.21 -5.25 -10.95
N CYS A 84 -0.98 -5.67 -9.71
CA CYS A 84 -1.03 -4.81 -8.52
C CYS A 84 0.35 -4.23 -8.14
N SER A 85 1.37 -4.26 -9.00
CA SER A 85 2.61 -3.52 -8.75
C SER A 85 2.39 -2.01 -8.87
N LEU A 86 3.27 -1.20 -8.26
CA LEU A 86 3.11 0.26 -8.25
C LEU A 86 3.02 0.89 -9.65
N CYS A 87 3.71 0.31 -10.65
CA CYS A 87 3.64 0.69 -12.06
C CYS A 87 2.96 -0.39 -12.93
N GLY A 88 2.12 -1.22 -12.31
CA GLY A 88 1.30 -2.25 -12.96
C GLY A 88 -0.01 -1.71 -13.52
N GLU A 89 -0.96 -2.61 -13.77
CA GLU A 89 -2.30 -2.28 -14.30
C GLU A 89 -3.13 -1.46 -13.31
N PHE A 90 -3.10 -1.83 -12.02
CA PHE A 90 -3.85 -1.17 -10.95
C PHE A 90 -2.98 -0.16 -10.18
N SER A 91 -2.25 0.68 -10.92
CA SER A 91 -1.38 1.73 -10.39
C SER A 91 -2.16 2.88 -9.74
N SER A 92 -1.48 3.77 -9.03
CA SER A 92 -2.12 4.97 -8.47
C SER A 92 -2.78 5.84 -9.54
N GLU A 93 -2.19 5.91 -10.74
CA GLU A 93 -2.78 6.63 -11.87
C GLU A 93 -4.11 6.02 -12.31
N PHE A 94 -4.24 4.69 -12.34
CA PHE A 94 -5.51 4.01 -12.64
C PHE A 94 -6.60 4.39 -11.64
N TRP A 95 -6.29 4.35 -10.34
CA TRP A 95 -7.26 4.70 -9.30
C TRP A 95 -7.65 6.19 -9.34
N GLU A 96 -6.71 7.06 -9.69
CA GLU A 96 -6.97 8.49 -9.91
C GLU A 96 -7.85 8.73 -11.14
N SER A 97 -7.51 8.15 -12.30
CA SER A 97 -8.17 8.44 -13.58
C SER A 97 -9.51 7.74 -13.74
N GLU A 98 -9.58 6.45 -13.41
CA GLU A 98 -10.75 5.61 -13.66
C GLU A 98 -11.71 5.62 -12.46
N TRP A 99 -11.18 5.73 -11.24
CA TRP A 99 -11.97 5.66 -10.01
C TRP A 99 -12.07 6.97 -9.25
N GLY A 100 -11.43 8.05 -9.72
CA GLY A 100 -11.53 9.38 -9.13
C GLY A 100 -10.86 9.54 -7.76
N TYR A 101 -9.94 8.64 -7.38
CA TYR A 101 -9.18 8.79 -6.15
C TYR A 101 -8.37 10.10 -6.15
N PRO A 102 -8.16 10.73 -4.98
CA PRO A 102 -7.46 11.99 -4.90
C PRO A 102 -5.96 11.79 -5.16
N LYS A 103 -5.37 12.70 -5.94
CA LYS A 103 -3.93 12.72 -6.25
C LYS A 103 -3.10 13.23 -5.07
N ILE A 104 -2.93 12.36 -4.06
CA ILE A 104 -2.22 12.67 -2.81
C ILE A 104 -0.86 11.97 -2.69
N GLY A 105 -0.59 11.01 -3.57
CA GLY A 105 0.61 10.18 -3.48
C GLY A 105 0.43 8.82 -4.12
N VAL A 106 0.89 7.77 -3.43
CA VAL A 106 1.03 6.42 -4.00
C VAL A 106 0.15 5.43 -3.25
N SER A 107 -0.77 4.77 -3.94
CA SER A 107 -1.51 3.61 -3.44
C SER A 107 -0.56 2.44 -3.21
N ILE A 108 -0.59 1.84 -2.02
CA ILE A 108 0.37 0.78 -1.63
C ILE A 108 -0.27 -0.50 -1.13
N CYS A 109 -1.56 -0.49 -0.77
CA CYS A 109 -2.28 -1.70 -0.41
C CYS A 109 -3.70 -1.67 -0.98
N ASP A 110 -4.17 -2.85 -1.36
CA ASP A 110 -5.60 -3.11 -1.58
C ASP A 110 -6.27 -3.52 -0.26
N CYS A 111 -7.58 -3.30 -0.18
CA CYS A 111 -8.42 -3.67 0.96
C CYS A 111 -9.43 -4.77 0.55
N PRO A 112 -10.13 -5.43 1.48
CA PRO A 112 -11.09 -6.48 1.13
C PRO A 112 -12.27 -6.02 0.25
N SER A 113 -12.47 -4.71 0.11
CA SER A 113 -13.56 -4.12 -0.66
C SER A 113 -13.35 -4.14 -2.17
N ALA A 114 -12.19 -4.58 -2.68
CA ALA A 114 -11.83 -4.57 -4.09
C ALA A 114 -11.82 -3.16 -4.71
N GLY A 115 -11.07 -2.24 -4.08
CA GLY A 115 -10.83 -0.89 -4.59
C GLY A 115 -11.84 0.18 -4.15
N HIS A 116 -12.87 -0.16 -3.37
CA HIS A 116 -13.77 0.83 -2.75
C HIS A 116 -13.13 1.55 -1.55
N ASP A 117 -12.04 1.01 -1.02
CA ASP A 117 -11.15 1.69 -0.11
C ASP A 117 -9.71 1.18 -0.27
N MET A 118 -8.74 2.06 0.00
CA MET A 118 -7.34 1.80 -0.32
C MET A 118 -6.39 2.49 0.67
N ILE A 119 -5.16 1.97 0.76
CA ILE A 119 -4.10 2.56 1.59
C ILE A 119 -3.12 3.33 0.70
N PHE A 120 -2.85 4.58 1.07
CA PHE A 120 -1.96 5.48 0.35
C PHE A 120 -0.79 5.93 1.23
N LEU A 121 0.37 6.11 0.60
CA LEU A 121 1.41 7.03 1.04
C LEU A 121 0.98 8.45 0.68
N ASP A 122 0.76 9.30 1.66
CA ASP A 122 0.31 10.68 1.50
C ASP A 122 1.49 11.65 1.58
N TYR A 123 1.79 12.28 0.45
CA TYR A 123 2.93 13.20 0.28
C TYR A 123 2.53 14.67 0.35
N ARG A 124 1.25 15.00 0.60
CA ARG A 124 0.77 16.40 0.56
C ARG A 124 1.54 17.33 1.49
N GLU A 125 1.93 16.84 2.67
CA GLU A 125 2.65 17.64 3.67
C GLU A 125 4.18 17.60 3.50
N CYS A 126 4.76 16.45 3.15
CA CYS A 126 6.22 16.28 3.09
C CYS A 126 6.81 16.56 1.71
N GLY A 127 5.98 16.66 0.66
CA GLY A 127 6.42 16.82 -0.72
C GLY A 127 7.00 15.54 -1.33
N PRO A 128 7.31 15.54 -2.64
CA PRO A 128 7.64 14.32 -3.37
C PRO A 128 8.92 13.60 -2.92
N ASP A 129 9.84 14.31 -2.26
CA ASP A 129 11.11 13.77 -1.78
C ASP A 129 11.11 13.47 -0.25
N GLY A 130 9.98 13.70 0.43
CA GLY A 130 9.85 13.56 1.88
C GLY A 130 9.48 12.15 2.34
N GLU A 131 9.45 11.93 3.66
CA GLU A 131 8.91 10.70 4.26
C GLU A 131 7.37 10.87 4.40
N PRO A 132 6.55 10.15 3.63
CA PRO A 132 5.10 10.30 3.64
C PRO A 132 4.45 9.63 4.86
N SER A 133 3.31 10.19 5.29
CA SER A 133 2.41 9.48 6.20
C SER A 133 1.62 8.39 5.46
N VAL A 134 1.02 7.47 6.21
CA VAL A 134 0.13 6.44 5.68
C VAL A 134 -1.30 6.79 6.02
N VAL A 135 -2.18 6.75 5.01
CA VAL A 135 -3.60 7.07 5.13
C VAL A 135 -4.46 6.00 4.48
N HIS A 136 -5.68 5.88 4.97
CA HIS A 136 -6.78 5.16 4.31
C HIS A 136 -7.63 6.16 3.54
N VAL A 137 -8.10 5.77 2.36
CA VAL A 137 -9.02 6.57 1.55
C VAL A 137 -10.25 5.73 1.24
N ASP A 138 -11.41 6.22 1.66
CA ASP A 138 -12.70 5.53 1.52
C ASP A 138 -13.54 6.18 0.42
N GLN A 139 -13.67 5.49 -0.72
CA GLN A 139 -14.40 6.00 -1.89
C GLN A 139 -15.90 6.14 -1.60
N GLU A 140 -16.48 5.21 -0.85
CA GLU A 140 -17.91 5.23 -0.51
C GLU A 140 -18.25 6.36 0.46
N ALA A 141 -17.29 6.79 1.28
CA ALA A 141 -17.39 7.94 2.17
C ALA A 141 -16.92 9.26 1.52
N ASN A 142 -17.12 9.43 0.20
CA ASN A 142 -16.73 10.63 -0.55
C ASN A 142 -15.21 10.91 -0.46
N TYR A 143 -14.41 9.86 -0.66
CA TYR A 143 -12.94 9.89 -0.58
C TYR A 143 -12.43 10.43 0.76
N LYS A 144 -13.10 10.06 1.87
CA LYS A 144 -12.66 10.45 3.22
C LYS A 144 -11.25 9.91 3.43
N ILE A 145 -10.33 10.80 3.81
CA ILE A 145 -8.94 10.45 4.11
C ILE A 145 -8.79 10.32 5.63
N THR A 146 -8.39 9.14 6.09
CA THR A 146 -8.19 8.82 7.51
C THR A 146 -6.71 8.55 7.76
N PHE A 147 -6.10 9.27 8.70
CA PHE A 147 -4.71 9.05 9.08
C PHE A 147 -4.53 7.71 9.80
N LEU A 148 -3.51 6.94 9.41
CA LEU A 148 -3.19 5.65 10.02
C LEU A 148 -1.85 5.69 10.76
N ALA A 149 -0.78 6.13 10.08
CA ALA A 149 0.56 6.12 10.66
C ALA A 149 1.42 7.26 10.13
N GLN A 150 2.41 7.66 10.93
CA GLN A 150 3.32 8.75 10.57
C GLN A 150 4.27 8.38 9.43
N ASN A 151 4.51 7.07 9.21
CA ASN A 151 5.31 6.56 8.10
C ASN A 151 5.01 5.08 7.83
N PHE A 152 5.57 4.54 6.75
CA PHE A 152 5.34 3.16 6.33
C PHE A 152 5.84 2.13 7.34
N GLU A 153 6.99 2.35 7.98
CA GLU A 153 7.54 1.44 8.98
C GLU A 153 6.56 1.25 10.15
N ARG A 154 6.02 2.36 10.68
CA ARG A 154 5.04 2.34 11.77
C ARG A 154 3.75 1.62 11.36
N PHE A 155 3.31 1.82 10.12
CA PHE A 155 2.14 1.13 9.58
C PHE A 155 2.36 -0.39 9.57
N ILE A 156 3.42 -0.86 8.92
CA ILE A 156 3.71 -2.30 8.80
C ILE A 156 3.97 -2.97 10.14
N MET A 157 4.68 -2.30 11.06
CA MET A 157 4.93 -2.82 12.40
C MET A 157 3.66 -2.87 13.27
N GLY A 158 2.70 -1.99 13.00
CA GLY A 158 1.41 -1.94 13.71
C GLY A 158 0.37 -2.94 13.21
N LEU A 159 0.64 -3.64 12.10
CA LEU A 159 -0.25 -4.68 11.61
C LEU A 159 -0.37 -5.82 12.65
N TYR A 160 -1.59 -6.32 12.79
CA TYR A 160 -1.92 -7.49 13.61
C TYR A 160 -2.82 -8.44 12.84
N HIS A 161 -2.84 -9.69 13.29
CA HIS A 161 -3.80 -10.67 12.79
C HIS A 161 -5.05 -10.55 13.64
N ASN A 162 -6.20 -10.32 12.99
CA ASN A 162 -7.48 -10.29 13.69
C ASN A 162 -7.94 -11.74 13.87
N GLU A 163 -7.58 -12.34 15.00
CA GLU A 163 -8.17 -13.61 15.41
C GLU A 163 -9.60 -13.33 15.86
N PHE A 164 -10.58 -13.73 15.05
CA PHE A 164 -11.95 -13.92 15.52
C PHE A 164 -12.00 -15.03 16.58
#